data_AF-A0A7D6ZFK4-F1
#
_entry.id   AF-A0A7D6ZFK4-F1
#
_cell.length_a   1.000
_cell.length_b   1.000
_cell.length_c   1.000
_cell.angle_alpha   90.00
_cell.angle_beta   90.00
_cell.angle_gamma   90.00
#
_symmetry.space_group_name_H-M   'P 1'
#
loop_
_entity.id
_entity.type
_entity.pdbx_description
1 polymer ?
#
loop_
_entity_poly.entity_id
_entity_poly.type
_entity_poly.pdbx_seq_one_letter_code
_entity_poly.pdbx_strand_id
1 'polypeptide(L)' 'MMSCYIYLTPAAYNLEKPDVELEAFSVRRDGDYLMIEDKDGYSHIVNLIDVFAVTYK' A
#
# COMPACT_ATOMS: atom_id res chain seq x y z
N MET A 1 11.95 2.26 7.94
CA MET A 1 11.62 1.48 6.74
C MET A 1 10.60 0.45 7.14
N MET A 2 9.51 0.38 6.38
CA MET A 2 8.40 -0.53 6.61
C MET A 2 8.03 -1.23 5.30
N SER A 3 7.55 -2.47 5.41
CA SER A 3 6.93 -3.13 4.27
C SER A 3 5.49 -2.66 4.14
N CYS A 4 5.07 -2.35 2.93
CA CYS A 4 3.69 -2.04 2.60
C CYS A 4 3.18 -3.03 1.56
N TYR A 5 1.97 -3.55 1.80
CA TYR A 5 1.33 -4.58 1.01
C TYR A 5 -0.02 -4.08 0.53
N ILE A 6 -0.26 -4.15 -0.77
CA ILE A 6 -1.52 -3.71 -1.39
C ILE A 6 -2.26 -4.94 -1.92
N TYR A 7 -3.53 -5.04 -1.55
CA TYR A 7 -4.41 -6.14 -1.94
C TYR A 7 -5.59 -5.56 -2.73
N LEU A 8 -5.81 -6.06 -3.94
CA LEU A 8 -6.91 -5.66 -4.83
C LEU A 8 -8.17 -6.49 -4.59
N THR A 9 -8.04 -7.68 -3.99
CA THR A 9 -9.17 -8.58 -3.74
C THR A 9 -9.17 -9.17 -2.33
N PRO A 10 -10.36 -9.54 -1.80
CA PRO A 10 -10.44 -10.29 -0.53
C PRO A 10 -9.69 -11.62 -0.56
N ALA A 11 -9.65 -12.29 -1.71
CA ALA A 11 -8.97 -13.57 -1.86
C ALA A 11 -7.45 -13.42 -1.70
N ALA A 12 -6.85 -12.38 -2.32
CA ALA A 12 -5.45 -12.04 -2.16
C ALA A 12 -5.10 -11.77 -0.68
N TYR A 13 -5.94 -10.98 0.00
CA TYR A 13 -5.77 -10.67 1.42
C TYR A 13 -5.82 -11.91 2.31
N ASN A 14 -6.85 -12.74 2.15
CA ASN A 14 -7.04 -13.94 2.97
C ASN A 14 -5.98 -15.03 2.76
N LEU A 15 -5.29 -15.00 1.61
CA LEU A 15 -4.18 -15.90 1.30
C LEU A 15 -2.81 -15.31 1.62
N GLU A 16 -2.76 -14.09 2.17
CA GLU A 16 -1.52 -13.33 2.42
C GLU A 16 -0.65 -13.21 1.17
N LYS A 17 -1.28 -13.07 -0.01
CA LYS A 17 -0.60 -12.91 -1.31
C LYS A 17 -0.91 -11.53 -1.87
N PRO A 18 -0.15 -10.49 -1.49
CA PRO A 18 -0.39 -9.15 -1.97
C PRO A 18 -0.19 -9.04 -3.49
N ASP A 19 -0.97 -8.17 -4.12
CA ASP A 19 -0.85 -7.86 -5.55
C ASP A 19 0.37 -6.95 -5.80
N VAL A 20 0.72 -6.11 -4.82
CA VAL A 20 1.90 -5.26 -4.83
C VAL A 20 2.59 -5.29 -3.48
N GLU A 21 3.91 -5.44 -3.50
CA GLU A 21 4.79 -5.31 -2.33
C GLU A 21 5.78 -4.17 -2.57
N LEU A 22 5.99 -3.32 -1.56
CA LEU A 22 6.91 -2.19 -1.65
C LEU A 22 7.55 -1.86 -0.30
N GLU A 23 8.79 -1.35 -0.36
CA GLU A 23 9.50 -0.81 0.81
C GLU A 23 9.18 0.68 0.96
N ALA A 24 8.42 1.02 2.01
CA ALA A 24 8.05 2.39 2.31
C ALA A 24 9.00 3.01 3.36
N PHE A 25 9.41 4.25 3.07
CA PHE A 25 10.04 5.14 4.02
C PHE A 25 8.98 5.86 4.88
N SER A 26 7.93 6.38 4.26
CA SER A 26 6.82 7.05 4.93
C SER A 26 5.47 6.71 4.29
N VAL A 27 4.40 6.75 5.09
CA VAL A 27 3.02 6.54 4.62
C VAL A 27 2.12 7.61 5.23
N ARG A 28 1.37 8.32 4.39
CA ARG A 28 0.41 9.35 4.81
C ARG A 28 -0.92 9.17 4.09
N ARG A 29 -2.01 9.23 4.83
CA ARG A 29 -3.36 9.24 4.27
C ARG A 29 -3.81 10.67 3.99
N ASP A 30 -4.44 10.88 2.84
CA ASP A 30 -5.10 12.11 2.45
C ASP A 30 -6.46 11.79 1.81
N GLY A 31 -7.53 11.86 2.60
CA GLY A 31 -8.87 11.44 2.21
C GLY A 31 -8.93 9.97 1.77
N ASP A 32 -9.28 9.76 0.51
CA ASP A 32 -9.37 8.46 -0.16
C ASP A 32 -8.06 8.03 -0.83
N TYR A 33 -6.98 8.77 -0.62
CA TYR A 33 -5.66 8.41 -1.15
C TYR A 33 -4.69 8.05 -0.02
N LEU A 34 -3.79 7.13 -0.34
CA LEU A 34 -2.61 6.82 0.46
C LEU A 34 -1.37 7.23 -0.33
N MET A 35 -0.61 8.15 0.23
CA MET A 35 0.69 8.56 -0.30
C MET A 35 1.78 7.76 0.41
N ILE A 36 2.65 7.15 -0.38
CA ILE A 36 3.72 6.30 0.11
C ILE A 36 5.02 6.80 -0.50
N GLU A 37 5.97 7.22 0.34
CA GLU A 37 7.31 7.54 -0.11
C GLU A 37 8.20 6.32 0.04
N ASP A 38 8.92 5.92 -1.00
CA ASP A 38 9.90 4.85 -0.92
C ASP A 38 11.31 5.37 -0.55
N LYS A 39 12.25 4.44 -0.39
CA LYS A 39 13.64 4.77 -0.03
C LYS A 39 14.42 5.52 -1.11
N ASP A 40 13.96 5.47 -2.37
CA ASP A 40 14.61 6.10 -3.51
C ASP A 40 14.06 7.52 -3.75
N GLY A 41 13.08 7.94 -2.95
CA GLY A 41 12.47 9.26 -2.99
C GLY A 41 11.28 9.37 -3.93
N TYR A 42 10.76 8.25 -4.46
CA TYR A 42 9.52 8.28 -5.25
C TYR A 42 8.29 8.31 -4.34
N SER A 43 7.28 9.06 -4.77
CA SER A 43 5.95 9.07 -4.15
C SER A 43 4.98 8.24 -4.97
N HIS A 44 4.47 7.17 -4.37
CA HIS A 44 3.39 6.33 -4.90
C HIS A 44 2.06 6.82 -4.35
N ILE A 45 1.05 6.98 -5.21
CA ILE A 45 -0.30 7.42 -4.81
C ILE A 45 -1.26 6.26 -5.07
N VAL A 46 -1.88 5.77 -4.00
CA VAL A 46 -2.83 4.66 -4.05
C VAL A 46 -4.24 5.19 -3.81
N ASN A 47 -5.17 4.94 -4.73
CA ASN A 47 -6.59 5.22 -4.51
C ASN A 47 -7.20 4.11 -3.64
N LEU A 48 -7.63 4.45 -2.42
CA LEU A 48 -8.20 3.52 -1.45
C LEU A 48 -9.59 3.01 -1.85
N ILE A 49 -10.25 3.64 -2.82
CA ILE A 49 -11.53 3.17 -3.37
C ILE A 49 -11.31 1.96 -4.30
N ASP A 50 -10.16 1.90 -4.97
CA ASP A 50 -9.86 0.89 -6.00
C ASP A 50 -9.11 -0.33 -5.46
N VAL A 51 -8.80 -0.35 -4.16
CA VAL A 51 -8.09 -1.44 -3.49
C VAL A 51 -8.93 -2.02 -2.36
N PHE A 52 -8.77 -3.32 -2.10
CA PHE A 52 -9.48 -3.98 -1.01
C PHE A 52 -8.85 -3.66 0.34
N ALA A 53 -7.51 -3.72 0.44
CA ALA A 53 -6.79 -3.45 1.67
C ALA A 53 -5.36 -2.98 1.38
N VAL A 54 -4.82 -2.17 2.29
CA VAL A 54 -3.40 -1.84 2.35
C VAL A 54 -2.91 -2.07 3.77
N THR A 55 -1.82 -2.83 3.95
CA THR A 55 -1.24 -3.11 5.26
C THR A 55 0.21 -2.66 5.31
N TYR A 56 0.62 -2.03 6.42
CA TYR A 56 1.97 -1.53 6.65
C TYR A 56 2.24 -1.42 8.16
N LYS A 57 3.50 -1.50 8.58
CA LYS A 57 3.91 -1.46 10.00
C LYS A 57 5.13 -0.58 10.26
#